data_AF-A0A0B1TTX8-F1
#
_entry.id   AF-A0A0B1TTX8-F1
#
_cell.length_a   1.000
_cell.length_b   1.000
_cell.length_c   1.000
_cell.angle_alpha   90.00
_cell.angle_beta   90.00
_cell.angle_gamma   90.00
#
_symmetry.space_group_name_H-M   'P 1'
#
loop_
_entity.id
_entity.type
_entity.pdbx_description
1 polymer ?
#
loop_
_entity_poly.entity_id
_entity_poly.type
_entity_poly.pdbx_seq_one_letter_code
_entity_poly.pdbx_strand_id
1 'polypeptide(L)'
;MTSGNLILPESLFQNTKILLPCPIRLALESAFDSHTSFPPSKMFYVVITLLIIFITVFLRNRLVRKHRRNDLNAKLARRSKERAINFESARNNAEKIEQGKAEVILSWDFDQLREKLQKGQVSCTDALRAYQRAALSANKQTNCVCMFIEDAIEIAKTLDEQAANPNYKKPLFFGVPVSIKESIRVSLYSAVHIFP
;
A
#
# COMPACT_ATOMS: atom_id res chain seq x y z
N MET A 1 54.71 -25.29 32.76
CA MET A 1 54.83 -23.94 33.35
C MET A 1 54.34 -22.94 32.31
N THR A 2 53.65 -21.90 32.82
CA THR A 2 53.22 -20.63 32.18
C THR A 2 52.12 -20.65 31.11
N SER A 3 50.90 -20.43 31.60
CA SER A 3 49.80 -19.73 30.91
C SER A 3 50.22 -18.30 30.54
N GLY A 4 49.97 -17.89 29.30
CA GLY A 4 50.08 -16.50 28.85
C GLY A 4 48.70 -15.86 28.72
N ASN A 5 48.46 -14.82 29.50
CA ASN A 5 47.25 -13.99 29.49
C ASN A 5 47.11 -13.20 28.18
N LEU A 6 45.90 -13.19 27.61
CA LEU A 6 45.48 -12.16 26.66
C LEU A 6 44.63 -11.12 27.41
N ILE A 7 45.20 -9.94 27.59
CA ILE A 7 44.54 -8.75 28.13
C ILE A 7 43.80 -8.08 26.96
N LEU A 8 42.51 -7.84 27.09
CA LEU A 8 41.74 -6.93 26.24
C LEU A 8 41.23 -5.75 27.09
N PRO A 9 41.11 -4.54 26.50
CA PRO A 9 41.27 -3.28 27.22
C PRO A 9 40.01 -2.79 27.94
N GLU A 10 40.31 -2.11 29.04
CA GLU A 10 39.47 -1.51 30.08
C GLU A 10 38.75 -0.22 29.63
N SER A 11 38.18 -0.16 28.43
CA SER A 11 37.71 1.12 27.86
C SER A 11 36.24 1.18 27.41
N LEU A 12 35.37 0.27 27.85
CA LEU A 12 33.93 0.34 27.56
C LEU A 12 33.02 0.42 28.80
N PHE A 13 33.60 0.65 29.99
CA PHE A 13 32.84 0.62 31.25
C PHE A 13 32.53 2.00 31.88
N GLN A 14 32.76 3.11 31.17
CA GLN A 14 32.56 4.45 31.73
C GLN A 14 31.24 5.14 31.37
N ASN A 15 30.47 4.65 30.38
CA ASN A 15 29.31 5.40 29.85
C ASN A 15 27.91 4.95 30.31
N THR A 16 27.79 4.08 31.31
CA THR A 16 26.49 3.68 31.91
C THR A 16 26.41 3.94 33.41
N LYS A 17 27.12 4.96 33.91
CA LYS A 17 27.18 5.34 35.33
C LYS A 17 26.17 6.41 35.77
N ILE A 18 25.16 6.74 34.97
CA ILE A 18 24.21 7.81 35.33
C ILE A 18 22.78 7.28 35.24
N LEU A 19 22.03 7.49 36.33
CA LEU A 19 20.60 7.18 36.59
C LEU A 19 20.23 5.77 37.05
N LEU A 20 20.61 5.41 38.29
CA LEU A 20 19.73 4.63 39.17
C LEU A 20 19.83 5.16 40.63
N PRO A 21 18.71 5.28 41.37
CA PRO A 21 18.68 5.83 42.72
C PRO A 21 19.40 4.95 43.77
N CYS A 22 19.99 5.59 44.78
CA CYS A 22 20.93 5.02 45.76
C CYS A 22 20.53 3.74 46.53
N PRO A 23 19.25 3.39 46.80
CA PRO A 23 18.95 2.11 47.45
C PRO A 23 19.06 0.91 46.51
N ILE A 24 19.01 1.12 45.19
CA ILE A 24 19.09 0.03 44.19
C ILE A 24 20.55 -0.35 43.92
N ARG A 25 21.48 0.61 44.03
CA ARG A 25 22.92 0.38 43.81
C ARG A 25 23.53 -0.52 44.89
N LEU A 26 23.15 -0.32 46.15
CA LEU A 26 23.56 -1.18 47.27
C LEU A 26 22.96 -2.59 47.19
N ALA A 27 21.72 -2.73 46.71
CA ALA A 27 21.11 -4.03 46.49
C ALA A 27 21.79 -4.82 45.35
N LEU A 28 22.20 -4.14 44.27
CA LEU A 28 22.91 -4.74 43.14
C LEU A 28 24.37 -5.13 43.48
N GLU A 29 25.07 -4.36 44.32
CA GLU A 29 26.42 -4.73 44.80
C GLU A 29 26.37 -5.89 45.80
N SER A 30 25.40 -5.92 46.73
CA SER A 30 25.25 -7.03 47.69
C SER A 30 24.84 -8.37 47.04
N ALA A 31 24.23 -8.33 45.85
CA ALA A 31 23.87 -9.53 45.08
C ALA A 31 25.05 -10.04 44.22
N PHE A 32 26.02 -9.18 43.91
CA PHE A 32 27.16 -9.51 43.04
C PHE A 32 28.34 -10.13 43.79
N ASP A 33 28.49 -9.86 45.09
CA ASP A 33 29.57 -10.42 45.94
C ASP A 33 29.32 -11.84 46.46
N SER A 34 28.15 -12.42 46.21
CA SER A 34 27.94 -13.85 46.47
C SER A 34 28.44 -14.69 45.29
N HIS A 35 29.76 -14.89 45.26
CA HIS A 35 30.40 -15.90 44.41
C HIS A 35 29.73 -17.27 44.65
N THR A 36 28.79 -17.59 43.77
CA THR A 36 28.76 -18.84 43.00
C THR A 36 29.15 -20.10 43.77
N SER A 37 28.36 -20.46 44.78
CA SER A 37 28.18 -21.86 45.18
C SER A 37 26.69 -22.19 45.20
N PHE A 38 26.00 -21.91 44.10
CA PHE A 38 24.66 -22.45 43.91
C PHE A 38 24.78 -23.97 43.83
N PRO A 39 24.06 -24.73 44.67
CA PRO A 39 24.11 -26.19 44.61
C PRO A 39 23.71 -26.62 43.19
N PRO A 40 24.33 -27.67 42.63
CA PRO A 40 24.12 -28.08 41.23
C PRO A 40 22.65 -28.33 40.89
N SER A 41 21.82 -28.62 41.90
CA SER A 41 20.36 -28.74 41.77
C SER A 41 19.64 -27.44 41.40
N LYS A 42 20.08 -26.26 41.89
CA LYS A 42 19.43 -24.96 41.62
C LYS A 42 19.80 -24.36 40.26
N MET A 43 21.00 -24.65 39.76
CA MET A 43 21.45 -24.21 38.43
C MET A 43 20.61 -24.80 37.30
N PHE A 44 20.16 -26.05 37.46
CA PHE A 44 19.29 -26.72 36.49
C PHE A 44 17.95 -25.99 36.28
N TYR A 45 17.34 -25.49 37.36
CA TYR A 45 16.08 -24.73 37.28
C TYR A 45 16.23 -23.41 36.54
N VAL A 46 17.34 -22.68 36.73
CA VAL A 46 17.60 -21.40 36.04
C VAL A 46 17.75 -21.61 34.54
N VAL A 47 18.43 -22.69 34.12
CA VAL A 47 18.58 -23.01 32.70
C VAL A 47 17.21 -23.36 32.09
N ILE A 48 16.38 -24.13 32.79
CA ILE A 48 15.03 -24.49 32.32
C ILE A 48 14.15 -23.24 32.17
N THR A 49 14.15 -22.31 33.12
CA THR A 49 13.31 -21.11 33.03
C THR A 49 13.73 -20.22 31.87
N LEU A 50 15.03 -20.05 31.62
CA LEU A 50 15.54 -19.32 30.46
C LEU A 50 15.16 -20.01 29.14
N LEU A 51 15.20 -21.33 29.06
CA LEU A 51 14.75 -22.08 27.89
C LEU A 51 13.25 -21.91 27.63
N ILE A 52 12.42 -21.95 28.68
CA ILE A 52 10.97 -21.72 28.55
C ILE A 52 10.69 -20.29 28.05
N ILE A 53 11.39 -19.28 28.59
CA ILE A 53 11.26 -17.89 28.13
C ILE A 53 11.70 -17.78 26.66
N PHE A 54 12.81 -18.41 26.28
CA PHE A 54 13.29 -18.40 24.91
C PHE A 54 12.29 -19.05 23.95
N ILE A 55 11.76 -20.23 24.31
CA ILE A 55 10.77 -20.96 23.52
C ILE A 55 9.48 -20.15 23.38
N THR A 56 8.96 -19.55 24.46
CA THR A 56 7.74 -18.74 24.41
C THR A 56 7.91 -17.51 23.54
N VAL A 57 9.03 -16.79 23.63
CA VAL A 57 9.35 -15.65 22.76
C VAL A 57 9.51 -16.09 21.30
N PHE A 58 10.17 -17.22 21.05
CA PHE A 58 10.35 -17.78 19.71
C PHE A 58 9.02 -18.17 19.06
N LEU A 59 8.16 -18.89 19.79
CA LEU A 59 6.82 -19.28 19.34
C LEU A 59 5.94 -18.06 19.08
N ARG A 60 5.93 -17.07 20.00
CA ARG A 60 5.21 -15.80 19.82
C ARG A 60 5.66 -15.10 18.54
N ASN A 61 6.98 -14.96 18.33
CA ASN A 61 7.51 -14.31 17.13
C ASN A 61 7.12 -15.06 15.85
N ARG A 62 7.10 -16.40 15.87
CA ARG A 62 6.62 -17.20 14.74
C ARG A 62 5.13 -17.00 14.46
N LEU A 63 4.29 -17.01 15.49
CA LEU A 63 2.85 -16.79 15.35
C LEU A 63 2.54 -15.38 14.83
N VAL A 64 3.16 -14.33 15.39
CA VAL A 64 2.97 -12.96 14.94
C VAL A 64 3.44 -12.76 13.49
N ARG A 65 4.55 -13.40 13.09
CA ARG A 65 4.98 -13.39 11.68
C ARG A 65 3.99 -14.10 10.76
N LYS A 66 3.40 -15.23 11.20
CA LYS A 66 2.37 -15.95 10.44
C LYS A 66 1.08 -15.14 10.30
N HIS A 67 0.59 -14.53 11.39
CA HIS A 67 -0.58 -13.68 11.36
C HIS A 67 -0.40 -12.46 10.44
N ARG A 68 0.74 -11.76 10.51
CA ARG A 68 1.04 -10.64 9.60
C ARG A 68 1.04 -11.05 8.13
N ARG A 69 1.60 -12.22 7.81
CA ARG A 69 1.56 -12.78 6.45
C ARG A 69 0.14 -13.11 6.01
N ASN A 70 -0.66 -13.72 6.88
CA ASN A 70 -2.04 -14.06 6.58
C ASN A 70 -2.91 -12.81 6.36
N ASP A 71 -2.75 -11.78 7.19
CA ASP A 71 -3.45 -10.49 7.04
C ASP A 71 -3.06 -9.78 5.74
N LEU A 72 -1.76 -9.70 5.44
CA LEU A 72 -1.29 -9.14 4.17
C LEU A 72 -1.85 -9.93 2.98
N ASN A 73 -1.80 -11.26 3.01
CA ASN A 73 -2.34 -12.10 1.94
C ASN A 73 -3.86 -11.93 1.79
N ALA A 74 -4.60 -11.79 2.89
CA ALA A 74 -6.03 -11.52 2.86
C ALA A 74 -6.33 -10.16 2.21
N LYS A 75 -5.56 -9.12 2.56
CA LYS A 75 -5.66 -7.79 1.94
C LYS A 75 -5.32 -7.82 0.45
N LEU A 76 -4.28 -8.54 0.05
CA LEU A 76 -3.90 -8.72 -1.35
C LEU A 76 -4.97 -9.48 -2.14
N ALA A 77 -5.51 -10.56 -1.58
CA ALA A 77 -6.57 -11.34 -2.21
C ALA A 77 -7.84 -10.51 -2.42
N ARG A 78 -8.21 -9.70 -1.41
CA ARG A 78 -9.33 -8.76 -1.51
C ARG A 78 -9.10 -7.74 -2.63
N ARG A 79 -7.94 -7.06 -2.64
CA ARG A 79 -7.61 -6.07 -3.68
C ARG A 79 -7.54 -6.69 -5.08
N SER A 80 -7.05 -7.92 -5.19
CA SER A 80 -7.03 -8.64 -6.48
C SER A 80 -8.44 -8.94 -6.98
N LYS A 81 -9.36 -9.33 -6.09
CA LYS A 81 -10.76 -9.57 -6.45
C LYS A 81 -11.48 -8.27 -6.85
N GLU A 82 -11.32 -7.21 -6.06
CA GLU A 82 -11.88 -5.89 -6.36
C GLU A 82 -11.36 -5.36 -7.70
N ARG A 83 -10.04 -5.49 -7.96
CA ARG A 83 -9.44 -5.14 -9.24
C ARG A 83 -10.03 -5.94 -10.39
N ALA A 84 -10.21 -7.26 -10.24
CA ALA A 84 -10.78 -8.09 -11.31
C ALA A 84 -12.19 -7.63 -11.69
N ILE A 85 -13.05 -7.36 -10.70
CA ILE A 85 -14.42 -6.85 -10.92
C ILE A 85 -14.39 -5.48 -11.60
N ASN A 86 -13.52 -4.59 -11.13
CA ASN A 86 -13.38 -3.24 -11.66
C ASN A 86 -12.89 -3.24 -13.13
N PHE A 87 -11.91 -4.07 -13.46
CA PHE A 87 -11.41 -4.24 -14.82
C PHE A 87 -12.47 -4.86 -15.75
N GLU A 88 -13.26 -5.80 -15.24
CA GLU A 88 -14.36 -6.39 -16.00
C GLU A 88 -15.45 -5.36 -16.32
N SER A 89 -15.82 -4.53 -15.35
CA SER A 89 -16.74 -3.40 -15.57
C SER A 89 -16.20 -2.41 -16.62
N ALA A 90 -14.91 -2.05 -16.54
CA ALA A 90 -14.28 -1.18 -17.52
C ALA A 90 -14.25 -1.79 -18.93
N ARG A 91 -13.99 -3.10 -19.05
CA ARG A 91 -14.04 -3.83 -20.32
C ARG A 91 -15.43 -3.84 -20.92
N ASN A 92 -16.44 -4.20 -20.13
CA ASN A 92 -17.84 -4.20 -20.55
C ASN A 92 -18.30 -2.82 -21.02
N ASN A 93 -17.77 -1.74 -20.45
CA ASN A 93 -18.06 -0.39 -20.92
C ASN A 93 -17.30 -0.04 -22.21
N ALA A 94 -16.02 -0.41 -22.32
CA ALA A 94 -15.19 -0.18 -23.50
C ALA A 94 -15.63 -1.00 -24.74
N GLU A 95 -16.37 -2.09 -24.55
CA GLU A 95 -16.93 -2.89 -25.64
C GLU A 95 -18.22 -2.29 -26.22
N LYS A 96 -18.88 -1.36 -25.51
CA LYS A 96 -20.11 -0.69 -26.00
C LYS A 96 -19.86 0.32 -27.12
N ILE A 97 -18.60 0.69 -27.38
CA ILE A 97 -18.24 1.57 -28.49
C ILE A 97 -17.75 0.74 -29.68
N GLU A 98 -18.20 1.11 -30.88
CA GLU A 98 -17.72 0.53 -32.13
C GLU A 98 -16.21 0.75 -32.28
N GLN A 99 -15.49 -0.27 -32.74
CA GLN A 99 -14.04 -0.23 -32.83
C GLN A 99 -13.53 0.89 -33.75
N GLY A 100 -14.10 1.06 -34.94
CA GLY A 100 -13.70 2.13 -35.87
C GLY A 100 -13.88 3.52 -35.27
N LYS A 101 -14.99 3.75 -34.54
CA LYS A 101 -15.23 5.02 -33.85
C LYS A 101 -14.22 5.27 -32.73
N ALA A 102 -13.85 4.23 -31.97
CA ALA A 102 -12.83 4.36 -30.93
C ALA A 102 -11.46 4.70 -31.52
N GLU A 103 -11.05 4.06 -32.62
CA GLU A 103 -9.78 4.33 -33.31
C GLU A 103 -9.72 5.77 -33.85
N VAL A 104 -10.83 6.28 -34.42
CA VAL A 104 -10.94 7.67 -34.85
C VAL A 104 -10.77 8.64 -33.68
N ILE A 105 -11.43 8.40 -32.54
CA ILE A 105 -11.29 9.25 -31.35
C ILE A 105 -9.85 9.25 -30.82
N LEU A 106 -9.19 8.09 -30.80
CA LEU A 106 -7.82 7.93 -30.32
C LEU A 106 -6.78 8.51 -31.28
N SER A 107 -7.12 8.71 -32.56
CA SER A 107 -6.22 9.31 -33.55
C SER A 107 -6.07 10.83 -33.40
N TRP A 108 -6.96 11.47 -32.65
CA TRP A 108 -6.95 12.92 -32.46
C TRP A 108 -5.89 13.36 -31.46
N ASP A 109 -5.28 14.50 -31.74
CA ASP A 109 -4.47 15.19 -30.75
C ASP A 109 -5.36 15.85 -29.67
N PHE A 110 -4.77 16.25 -28.56
CA PHE A 110 -5.46 16.84 -27.42
C PHE A 110 -6.35 18.04 -27.81
N ASP A 111 -5.82 18.98 -28.58
CA ASP A 111 -6.57 20.17 -28.99
C ASP A 111 -7.76 19.81 -29.88
N GLN A 112 -7.59 18.83 -30.78
CA GLN A 112 -8.65 18.33 -31.65
C GLN A 112 -9.74 17.64 -30.83
N LEU A 113 -9.38 16.74 -29.91
CA LEU A 113 -10.33 16.07 -29.03
C LEU A 113 -11.14 17.09 -28.21
N ARG A 114 -10.46 18.07 -27.61
CA ARG A 114 -11.11 19.15 -26.85
C ARG A 114 -12.09 19.90 -27.73
N GLU A 115 -11.68 20.32 -28.92
CA GLU A 115 -12.55 21.07 -29.85
C GLU A 115 -13.78 20.25 -30.26
N LYS A 116 -13.61 18.96 -30.56
CA LYS A 116 -14.69 18.03 -30.93
C LYS A 116 -15.71 17.85 -29.80
N LEU A 117 -15.25 17.72 -28.56
CA LEU A 117 -16.10 17.65 -27.37
C LEU A 117 -16.85 18.97 -27.11
N GLN A 118 -16.17 20.11 -27.25
CA GLN A 118 -16.78 21.44 -27.14
C GLN A 118 -17.90 21.63 -28.16
N LYS A 119 -17.65 21.25 -29.42
CA LYS A 119 -18.63 21.30 -30.50
C LYS A 119 -19.74 20.25 -30.39
N GLY A 120 -19.63 19.28 -29.46
CA GLY A 120 -20.59 18.19 -29.32
C GLY A 120 -20.57 17.20 -30.49
N GLN A 121 -19.48 17.15 -31.26
CA GLN A 121 -19.31 16.19 -32.35
C GLN A 121 -19.03 14.77 -31.83
N VAL A 122 -18.56 14.67 -30.58
CA VAL A 122 -18.38 13.42 -29.84
C VAL A 122 -18.99 13.57 -28.45
N SER A 123 -19.66 12.52 -28.01
CA SER A 123 -20.20 12.39 -26.66
C SER A 123 -19.08 12.10 -25.66
N CYS A 124 -19.19 12.66 -24.45
CA CYS A 124 -18.28 12.41 -23.34
C CYS A 124 -18.21 10.91 -23.02
N THR A 125 -19.34 10.20 -23.10
CA THR A 125 -19.36 8.75 -22.87
C THR A 125 -18.56 7.98 -23.91
N ASP A 126 -18.61 8.38 -25.18
CA ASP A 126 -17.85 7.72 -26.25
C ASP A 126 -16.35 7.99 -26.12
N ALA A 127 -15.97 9.24 -25.81
CA ALA A 127 -14.59 9.58 -25.51
C ALA A 127 -14.06 8.73 -24.34
N LEU A 128 -14.81 8.64 -23.23
CA LEU A 128 -14.41 7.83 -22.08
C LEU A 128 -14.24 6.35 -22.44
N ARG A 129 -15.17 5.75 -23.20
CA ARG A 129 -15.07 4.34 -23.62
C ARG A 129 -13.89 4.08 -24.54
N ALA A 130 -13.60 4.98 -25.47
CA ALA A 130 -12.44 4.87 -26.36
C ALA A 130 -11.13 4.87 -25.56
N TYR A 131 -10.99 5.79 -24.60
CA TYR A 131 -9.82 5.86 -23.73
C TYR A 131 -9.75 4.69 -22.74
N GLN A 132 -10.87 4.17 -22.24
CA GLN A 132 -10.89 2.93 -21.45
C GLN A 132 -10.38 1.74 -22.27
N ARG A 133 -10.77 1.62 -23.54
CA ARG A 133 -10.27 0.57 -24.46
C ARG A 133 -8.75 0.67 -24.65
N ALA A 134 -8.25 1.88 -24.90
CA ALA A 134 -6.81 2.13 -25.02
C ALA A 134 -6.06 1.82 -23.72
N ALA A 135 -6.59 2.25 -22.58
CA ALA A 135 -6.01 2.00 -21.26
C ALA A 135 -5.96 0.50 -20.94
N LEU A 136 -7.00 -0.28 -21.28
CA LEU A 136 -7.01 -1.74 -21.13
C LEU A 136 -5.95 -2.40 -22.00
N SER A 137 -5.75 -1.92 -23.23
CA SER A 137 -4.71 -2.42 -24.13
C SER A 137 -3.31 -2.12 -23.60
N ALA A 138 -3.05 -0.87 -23.20
CA ALA A 138 -1.78 -0.46 -22.61
C ALA A 138 -1.48 -1.22 -21.31
N ASN A 139 -2.48 -1.39 -20.44
CA ASN A 139 -2.31 -2.08 -19.17
C ASN A 139 -1.89 -3.54 -19.33
N LYS A 140 -2.32 -4.22 -20.40
CA LYS A 140 -1.85 -5.60 -20.68
C LYS A 140 -0.33 -5.67 -20.89
N GLN A 141 0.27 -4.60 -21.39
CA GLN A 141 1.71 -4.53 -21.69
C GLN A 141 2.52 -3.97 -20.53
N THR A 142 1.99 -2.97 -19.82
CA THR A 142 2.76 -2.17 -18.85
C THR A 142 2.29 -2.30 -17.41
N ASN A 143 1.10 -2.87 -17.16
CA ASN A 143 0.47 -2.91 -15.84
C ASN A 143 0.38 -1.51 -15.17
N CYS A 144 0.06 -0.47 -15.96
CA CYS A 144 0.06 0.92 -15.50
C CYS A 144 -1.24 1.38 -14.83
N VAL A 145 -2.35 0.65 -15.00
CA VAL A 145 -3.66 1.02 -14.45
C VAL A 145 -3.91 0.22 -13.18
N CYS A 146 -4.02 0.90 -12.04
CA CYS A 146 -4.38 0.25 -10.77
C CYS A 146 -5.88 -0.10 -10.69
N MET A 147 -6.72 0.85 -11.11
CA MET A 147 -8.18 0.80 -11.08
C MET A 147 -8.79 1.83 -12.03
N PHE A 148 -10.02 1.60 -12.44
CA PHE A 148 -10.88 2.55 -13.14
C PHE A 148 -11.89 3.15 -12.16
N ILE A 149 -12.27 4.40 -12.37
CA ILE A 149 -13.30 5.06 -11.57
C ILE A 149 -14.67 4.60 -12.09
N GLU A 150 -15.45 3.91 -11.25
CA GLU A 150 -16.76 3.34 -11.61
C GLU A 150 -17.77 4.44 -12.00
N ASP A 151 -17.82 5.52 -11.21
CA ASP A 151 -18.72 6.65 -11.42
C ASP A 151 -18.39 7.47 -12.69
N ALA A 152 -17.23 7.27 -13.31
CA ALA A 152 -16.81 8.06 -14.47
C ALA A 152 -17.81 7.96 -15.63
N ILE A 153 -18.46 6.80 -15.80
CA ILE A 153 -19.48 6.61 -16.84
C ILE A 153 -20.74 7.41 -16.54
N GLU A 154 -21.18 7.47 -15.28
CA GLU A 154 -22.34 8.26 -14.87
C GLU A 154 -22.05 9.75 -15.02
N ILE A 155 -20.87 10.20 -14.57
CA ILE A 155 -20.40 11.58 -14.76
C ILE A 155 -20.41 11.95 -16.25
N ALA A 156 -19.89 11.08 -17.12
CA ALA A 156 -19.89 11.33 -18.56
C ALA A 156 -21.31 11.45 -19.14
N LYS A 157 -22.26 10.63 -18.69
CA LYS A 157 -23.67 10.74 -19.10
C LYS A 157 -24.29 12.05 -18.63
N THR A 158 -24.09 12.42 -17.36
CA THR A 158 -24.59 13.69 -16.82
C THR A 158 -24.01 14.90 -17.56
N LEU A 159 -22.74 14.84 -17.97
CA LEU A 159 -22.13 15.88 -18.80
C LEU A 159 -22.78 15.96 -20.18
N ASP A 160 -23.06 14.82 -20.81
CA ASP A 160 -23.76 14.78 -22.10
C ASP A 160 -25.19 15.32 -22.00
N GLU A 161 -25.92 15.00 -20.92
CA GLU A 161 -27.24 15.55 -20.62
C GLU A 161 -27.20 17.06 -20.39
N GLN A 162 -26.20 17.55 -19.65
CA GLN A 162 -25.98 18.98 -19.45
C GLN A 162 -25.66 19.69 -20.77
N ALA A 163 -24.85 19.07 -21.64
CA ALA A 163 -24.51 19.61 -22.95
C ALA A 163 -25.67 19.64 -23.94
N ALA A 164 -26.74 18.85 -23.72
CA ALA A 164 -27.96 18.94 -24.51
C ALA A 164 -28.72 20.24 -24.25
N ASN A 165 -28.51 20.89 -23.09
CA ASN A 165 -29.11 22.18 -22.79
C ASN A 165 -28.34 23.31 -23.51
N PRO A 166 -28.99 24.08 -24.40
CA PRO A 166 -28.31 25.13 -25.17
C PRO A 166 -27.79 26.29 -24.32
N ASN A 167 -28.31 26.48 -23.11
CA ASN A 167 -27.85 27.49 -22.16
C ASN A 167 -26.65 27.05 -21.31
N TYR A 168 -26.21 25.79 -21.42
CA TYR A 168 -25.10 25.28 -20.62
C TYR A 168 -23.75 25.75 -21.20
N LYS A 169 -22.99 26.51 -20.41
CA LYS A 169 -21.65 26.94 -20.79
C LYS A 169 -20.64 25.84 -20.48
N LYS A 170 -20.17 25.16 -21.53
CA LYS A 170 -19.16 24.10 -21.41
C LYS A 170 -17.83 24.66 -20.85
N PRO A 171 -17.25 24.05 -19.80
CA PRO A 171 -15.93 24.41 -19.27
C PRO A 171 -14.81 24.00 -20.24
N LEU A 172 -13.59 24.55 -20.08
CA LEU A 172 -12.48 24.32 -21.03
C LEU A 172 -12.13 22.84 -21.25
N PHE A 173 -12.10 22.04 -20.18
CA PHE A 173 -11.81 20.60 -20.22
C PHE A 173 -13.08 19.72 -20.22
N PHE A 174 -14.18 20.22 -20.76
CA PHE A 174 -15.44 19.50 -20.82
C PHE A 174 -15.29 18.12 -21.50
N GLY A 175 -15.63 17.06 -20.77
CA GLY A 175 -15.68 15.69 -21.30
C GLY A 175 -14.32 15.04 -21.57
N VAL A 176 -13.20 15.66 -21.21
CA VAL A 176 -11.85 15.12 -21.46
C VAL A 176 -11.53 14.02 -20.44
N PRO A 177 -11.25 12.78 -20.86
CA PRO A 177 -10.82 11.71 -19.94
C PRO A 177 -9.42 11.99 -19.37
N VAL A 178 -9.23 11.84 -18.06
CA VAL A 178 -7.96 12.09 -17.37
C VAL A 178 -7.56 10.90 -16.52
N SER A 179 -6.28 10.50 -16.59
CA SER A 179 -5.68 9.53 -15.69
C SER A 179 -5.11 10.22 -14.45
N ILE A 180 -5.41 9.71 -13.26
CA ILE A 180 -4.97 10.29 -11.99
C ILE A 180 -4.05 9.29 -11.27
N LYS A 181 -2.92 9.78 -10.75
CA LYS A 181 -2.00 8.95 -9.95
C LYS A 181 -2.69 8.55 -8.63
N GLU A 182 -2.56 7.28 -8.25
CA GLU A 182 -3.20 6.69 -7.05
C GLU A 182 -2.89 7.44 -5.74
N SER A 183 -1.75 8.14 -5.63
CA SER A 183 -1.42 8.94 -4.45
C SER A 183 -2.30 10.20 -4.29
N ILE A 184 -3.01 10.61 -5.34
CA ILE A 184 -3.90 11.78 -5.31
C ILE A 184 -5.26 11.32 -4.79
N ARG A 185 -5.76 12.00 -3.76
CA ARG A 185 -7.09 11.72 -3.21
C ARG A 185 -8.16 12.25 -4.14
N VAL A 186 -9.03 11.36 -4.62
CA VAL A 186 -10.23 11.70 -5.39
C VAL A 186 -11.42 11.47 -4.47
N SER A 187 -12.24 12.48 -4.19
CA SER A 187 -13.31 12.38 -3.19
C SER A 187 -14.39 11.35 -3.52
N LEU A 188 -14.50 10.95 -4.80
CA LEU A 188 -15.40 9.90 -5.29
C LEU A 188 -14.91 8.48 -4.91
N TYR A 189 -13.67 8.32 -4.46
CA TYR A 189 -13.17 7.09 -3.88
C TYR A 189 -12.74 7.33 -2.44
N SER A 190 -13.29 6.56 -1.50
CA SER A 190 -12.69 6.42 -0.17
C SER A 190 -11.25 6.01 -0.38
N ALA A 191 -10.32 6.96 -0.18
CA ALA A 191 -8.91 6.79 -0.48
C ALA A 191 -8.44 5.45 0.09
N VAL A 192 -8.12 4.50 -0.79
CA VAL A 192 -7.50 3.25 -0.41
C VAL A 192 -6.12 3.64 0.08
N HIS A 193 -6.03 3.92 1.39
CA HIS A 193 -4.80 4.22 2.09
C HIS A 193 -3.81 3.10 1.75
N ILE A 194 -2.78 3.47 1.01
CA ILE A 194 -1.83 2.53 0.44
C ILE A 194 -0.83 2.00 1.48
N PHE A 195 -0.88 2.52 2.70
CA PHE A 195 -0.15 2.00 3.86
C PHE A 195 -1.06 1.95 5.09
N PRO A 196 -1.21 0.78 5.75
CA PRO A 196 -1.42 0.73 7.19
C PRO A 196 -0.15 1.11 7.95
#